data_AF-A0A2K1KLM9-F1
#
_entry.id   AF-A0A2K1KLM9-F1
#
_cell.length_a   1.000
_cell.length_b   1.000
_cell.length_c   1.000
_cell.angle_alpha   90.00
_cell.angle_beta   90.00
_cell.angle_gamma   90.00
#
_symmetry.space_group_name_H-M   'P 1'
#
loop_
_entity.id
_entity.type
_entity.pdbx_description
1 polymer ?
#
loop_
_entity_poly.entity_id
_entity_poly.type
_entity_poly.pdbx_seq_one_letter_code
_entity_poly.pdbx_strand_id
1 'polypeptide(L)' 'MVEAKRMTICVGDIHGHLDRLKVLWRNLEFKLRSVSFASSTVIFLGEYNDRGPDS' A
#
# COMPACT_ATOMS: atom_id res chain seq x y z
N MET A 1 26.36 -10.32 10.68
CA MET A 1 25.58 -10.41 9.43
C MET A 1 24.70 -9.18 9.37
N VAL A 2 24.73 -8.40 8.29
CA VAL A 2 23.82 -7.25 8.15
C VAL A 2 22.50 -7.81 7.62
N GLU A 3 21.43 -7.66 8.38
CA GLU A 3 20.09 -8.06 7.95
C GLU A 3 19.70 -7.21 6.73
N ALA A 4 19.27 -7.84 5.65
CA ALA A 4 18.82 -7.12 4.47
C ALA A 4 17.60 -6.27 4.85
N LYS A 5 17.71 -4.95 4.71
CA LYS A 5 16.64 -4.01 5.10
C LYS A 5 15.36 -4.34 4.31
N ARG A 6 14.35 -4.86 5.01
CA ARG A 6 13.01 -5.12 4.44
C ARG A 6 12.37 -3.79 4.02
N MET A 7 11.87 -3.74 2.79
CA MET A 7 11.17 -2.57 2.26
C MET A 7 9.92 -2.28 3.09
N THR A 8 9.68 -1.01 3.43
CA THR A 8 8.47 -0.56 4.12
C THR A 8 7.69 0.39 3.20
N ILE A 9 6.40 0.14 3.04
CA ILE A 9 5.46 0.93 2.23
C ILE A 9 4.47 1.57 3.19
N CYS A 10 4.43 2.90 3.23
CA CYS A 10 3.43 3.64 3.99
C CYS A 10 2.33 4.11 3.04
N VAL A 11 1.08 3.73 3.30
CA VAL A 11 -0.10 4.13 2.53
C VAL A 11 -0.87 5.15 3.36
N GLY A 12 -1.02 6.37 2.83
CA GLY A 12 -1.81 7.43 3.47
C GLY A 12 -3.32 7.18 3.43
N ASP A 13 -4.07 8.21 3.80
CA ASP A 13 -5.52 8.20 3.94
C ASP A 13 -6.23 7.66 2.69
N ILE A 14 -7.20 6.76 2.91
CA ILE A 14 -7.97 6.13 1.83
C ILE A 14 -9.29 6.85 1.61
N HIS A 15 -9.93 7.31 2.69
CA HIS A 15 -11.20 8.05 2.66
C HIS A 15 -12.23 7.43 1.71
N GLY A 16 -12.53 6.13 1.87
CA GLY A 16 -13.55 5.42 1.11
C GLY A 16 -13.34 5.35 -0.40
N HIS A 17 -12.11 5.58 -0.90
CA HIS A 17 -11.78 5.51 -2.32
C HIS A 17 -11.14 4.16 -2.69
N LEU A 18 -11.94 3.08 -2.63
CA LEU A 18 -11.49 1.72 -2.94
C LEU A 18 -10.90 1.59 -4.37
N ASP A 19 -11.45 2.34 -5.33
CA ASP A 19 -10.95 2.41 -6.70
C ASP A 19 -9.49 2.90 -6.76
N ARG A 20 -9.18 3.99 -6.05
CA ARG A 20 -7.84 4.56 -5.96
C ARG A 20 -6.90 3.60 -5.25
N LEU A 21 -7.35 2.94 -4.19
CA LEU A 21 -6.56 1.94 -3.47
C LEU A 21 -6.19 0.74 -4.37
N LYS A 22 -7.14 0.23 -5.16
CA LYS A 22 -6.89 -0.87 -6.13
C LYS A 22 -5.86 -0.46 -7.19
N VAL A 23 -5.96 0.76 -7.71
CA VAL A 23 -5.00 1.29 -8.69
C VAL A 23 -3.62 1.47 -8.06
N LEU A 24 -3.54 2.04 -6.85
CA LEU A 24 -2.30 2.17 -6.10
C LEU A 24 -1.63 0.81 -5.89
N TRP A 25 -2.40 -0.19 -5.46
CA TRP A 25 -1.91 -1.54 -5.20
C TRP A 25 -1.28 -2.18 -6.44
N ARG A 26 -1.98 -2.15 -7.57
CA ARG A 26 -1.46 -2.64 -8.87
C ARG A 26 -0.19 -1.92 -9.30
N ASN A 27 -0.14 -0.60 -9.10
CA ASN A 27 1.04 0.21 -9.42
C ASN A 27 2.24 -0.16 -8.54
N LEU A 28 2.02 -0.48 -7.26
CA LEU A 28 3.08 -0.93 -6.35
C LEU A 28 3.61 -2.31 -6.75
N GLU A 29 2.72 -3.27 -7.04
CA GLU A 29 3.11 -4.61 -7.55
C GLU A 29 3.94 -4.52 -8.83
N PHE A 30 3.50 -3.68 -9.77
CA PHE A 30 4.18 -3.47 -11.05
C PHE A 30 5.56 -2.82 -10.86
N LYS A 31 5.65 -1.73 -10.08
CA LYS A 31 6.89 -0.97 -9.91
C LYS A 31 7.95 -1.68 -9.08
N LEU A 32 7.53 -2.38 -8.03
CA LEU A 32 8.45 -2.98 -7.06
C LEU A 32 8.86 -4.41 -7.44
N ARG A 33 8.20 -5.01 -8.45
CA ARG A 33 8.31 -6.42 -8.83
C ARG A 33 7.81 -7.34 -7.73
N SER A 34 7.25 -8.47 -8.13
CA SER A 34 6.55 -9.41 -7.23
C SER A 34 7.35 -9.79 -5.98
N VAL A 35 8.66 -10.08 -6.09
CA VAL A 35 9.49 -10.51 -4.95
C VAL A 35 9.71 -9.40 -3.90
N SER A 36 10.03 -8.17 -4.33
CA SER A 36 10.25 -7.08 -3.38
C SER A 36 8.94 -6.58 -2.78
N PHE A 37 7.85 -6.64 -3.55
CA PHE A 37 6.53 -6.26 -3.07
C PHE A 37 6.00 -7.28 -2.04
N ALA A 38 6.05 -8.58 -2.37
CA ALA A 38 5.55 -9.65 -1.50
C ALA A 38 6.32 -9.74 -0.17
N SER A 39 7.60 -9.36 -0.17
CA SER A 39 8.41 -9.30 1.04
C SER A 39 8.37 -7.95 1.75
N SER A 40 7.61 -6.96 1.27
CA SER A 40 7.51 -5.65 1.93
C SER A 40 6.68 -5.69 3.22
N THR A 41 6.90 -4.74 4.11
CA THR A 41 5.97 -4.41 5.20
C THR A 41 5.09 -3.26 4.72
N VAL A 42 3.77 -3.43 4.73
CA VAL A 42 2.83 -2.37 4.35
C VAL A 42 2.14 -1.83 5.59
N ILE A 43 2.26 -0.51 5.82
CA ILE A 43 1.65 0.20 6.94
C ILE A 43 0.62 1.16 6.37
N PHE A 44 -0.65 0.93 6.68
CA PHE A 44 -1.71 1.91 6.42
C PHE A 44 -1.74 2.92 7.55
N LEU A 45 -1.75 4.21 7.21
CA LEU A 45 -1.62 5.30 8.18
C LEU A 45 -2.94 5.68 8.86
N GLY A 46 -4.08 5.19 8.36
CA GLY A 46 -5.40 5.42 8.95
C GLY A 46 -6.41 6.00 7.95
N GLU A 47 -7.46 6.63 8.48
CA GLU A 47 -8.49 7.35 7.70
C GLU A 47 -9.04 6.52 6.53
N TYR A 48 -9.56 5.32 6.85
CA TYR A 48 -10.08 4.39 5.86
C TYR A 48 -11.42 4.82 5.27
N ASN A 49 -12.28 5.38 6.12
CA ASN A 49 -13.68 5.69 5.83
C ASN A 49 -13.87 7.19 5.59
N ASP A 50 -15.14 7.56 5.34
CA ASP A 50 -15.63 8.92 5.12
C ASP A 50 -15.16 9.55 3.80
N ARG A 51 -15.93 10.54 3.30
CA ARG A 51 -15.74 11.31 2.05
C ARG A 51 -15.90 10.52 0.75
N GLY A 52 -15.35 9.31 0.67
CA GLY A 52 -15.45 8.44 -0.50
C GLY A 52 -16.76 7.67 -0.57
N PRO A 53 -17.08 7.11 -1.75
CA PRO A 53 -18.36 6.45 -1.99
C PRO A 53 -18.42 4.97 -1.56
N ASP A 54 -17.31 4.37 -1.12
CA ASP A 54 -17.18 2.91 -0.93
C ASP A 54 -16.42 2.61 0.38
N SER A 55 -17.15 2.45 1.49
CA SER A 55 -16.65 2.16 2.84
C SER A 55 -17.51 1.11 3.54
#